data_AF-A0A848FC26-F1
#
_entry.id   AF-A0A848FC26-F1
#
_cell.length_a   1.000
_cell.length_b   1.000
_cell.length_c   1.000
_cell.angle_alpha   90.00
_cell.angle_beta   90.00
_cell.angle_gamma   90.00
#
_symmetry.space_group_name_H-M   'P 1'
#
loop_
_entity.id
_entity.type
_entity.pdbx_description
1 polymer ?
#
loop_
_entity_poly.entity_id
_entity_poly.type
_entity_poly.pdbx_seq_one_letter_code
_entity_poly.pdbx_strand_id
1 'polypeptide(L)'
;MARQLGFEPEEYRQYGSALALAEYFRLQHGNIGPLRSWMDRQWHAPDMSVASSRVHELIVRGNFKIIYTTNYDRWLENAFEHHRREFIKVVSVADLARIRRDVTQIVKFHGDFENDDSIVLDETSYFRRLDFESPLDIKLRADVLGRSVLFIGYSLADINIRYLFYKLARLWHTSVPGVPQPPSYIFLPVRNPVQQAVLAQWGIQAISPDGDEDDPSAALVAFMEEVVGAEVRAPDARNGASRRKNRS
;
A
#
# COMPACT_ATOMS: atom_id res chain seq x y z
N MET A 1 23.95 -0.64 -9.33
CA MET A 1 23.55 -0.13 -10.66
C MET A 1 24.67 0.67 -11.30
N ALA A 2 24.91 1.94 -10.92
CA ALA A 2 25.91 2.84 -11.54
C ALA A 2 27.29 2.21 -11.81
N ARG A 3 27.94 1.65 -10.76
CA ARG A 3 29.26 1.02 -10.88
C ARG A 3 29.31 -0.19 -11.81
N GLN A 4 28.21 -0.93 -11.96
CA GLN A 4 28.13 -2.07 -12.89
C GLN A 4 28.09 -1.61 -14.35
N LEU A 5 27.62 -0.39 -14.57
CA LEU A 5 27.58 0.27 -15.87
C LEU A 5 28.83 1.14 -16.14
N GLY A 6 29.82 1.12 -15.22
CA GLY A 6 31.05 1.91 -15.35
C GLY A 6 30.93 3.38 -14.97
N PHE A 7 29.84 3.80 -14.31
CA PHE A 7 29.64 5.17 -13.84
C PHE A 7 29.92 5.34 -12.35
N GLU A 8 30.37 6.53 -11.96
CA GLU A 8 30.35 6.95 -10.56
C GLU A 8 28.90 7.23 -10.10
N PRO A 9 28.49 6.82 -8.88
CA PRO A 9 27.10 6.96 -8.42
C PRO A 9 26.55 8.38 -8.41
N GLU A 10 27.38 9.38 -8.09
CA GLU A 10 27.00 10.80 -8.04
C GLU A 10 26.75 11.37 -9.44
N GLU A 11 27.57 10.96 -10.41
CA GLU A 11 27.42 11.33 -11.81
C GLU A 11 26.18 10.66 -12.41
N TYR A 12 26.05 9.35 -12.20
CA TYR A 12 24.94 8.58 -12.74
C TYR A 12 23.57 9.09 -12.30
N ARG A 13 23.45 9.54 -11.04
CA ARG A 13 22.21 10.14 -10.49
C ARG A 13 21.78 11.43 -11.19
N GLN A 14 22.67 12.11 -11.90
CA GLN A 14 22.36 13.37 -12.58
C GLN A 14 21.79 13.14 -13.98
N TYR A 15 21.93 11.95 -14.56
CA TYR A 15 21.49 11.67 -15.92
C TYR A 15 19.98 11.44 -16.08
N GLY A 16 19.23 11.29 -14.99
CA GLY A 16 17.78 11.13 -15.09
C GLY A 16 17.09 10.73 -13.79
N SER A 17 15.79 10.49 -13.89
CA SER A 17 14.98 9.95 -12.80
C SER A 17 15.40 8.52 -12.47
N ALA A 18 15.07 8.03 -11.26
CA ALA A 18 15.37 6.65 -10.88
C ALA A 18 14.79 5.62 -11.88
N LEU A 19 13.61 5.89 -12.46
CA LEU A 19 12.98 5.04 -13.47
C LEU A 19 13.75 5.04 -14.79
N ALA A 20 14.19 6.21 -15.25
CA ALA A 20 14.99 6.34 -16.48
C ALA A 20 16.36 5.67 -16.33
N LEU A 21 16.97 5.78 -15.14
CA LEU A 21 18.22 5.09 -14.82
C LEU A 21 18.03 3.57 -14.79
N ALA A 22 16.95 3.07 -14.19
CA ALA A 22 16.63 1.64 -14.20
C ALA A 22 16.31 1.11 -15.62
N GLU A 23 15.62 1.89 -16.44
CA GLU A 23 15.39 1.61 -17.86
C GLU A 23 16.72 1.51 -18.61
N TYR A 24 17.61 2.49 -18.42
CA TYR A 24 18.95 2.45 -19.02
C TYR A 24 19.72 1.19 -18.60
N PHE A 25 19.69 0.82 -17.32
CA PHE A 25 20.29 -0.42 -16.85
C PHE A 25 19.74 -1.65 -17.59
N ARG A 26 18.41 -1.75 -17.77
CA ARG A 26 17.80 -2.83 -18.55
C ARG A 26 18.28 -2.84 -19.99
N LEU A 27 18.36 -1.68 -20.65
CA LEU A 27 18.82 -1.57 -22.03
C LEU A 27 20.27 -2.06 -22.21
N GLN A 28 21.14 -1.83 -21.23
CA GLN A 28 22.54 -2.29 -21.28
C GLN A 28 22.71 -3.79 -20.96
N HIS A 29 21.93 -4.33 -20.02
CA HIS A 29 22.04 -5.73 -19.58
C HIS A 29 21.07 -6.70 -20.27
N GLY A 30 20.13 -6.20 -21.06
CA GLY A 30 19.09 -6.97 -21.75
C GLY A 30 17.90 -7.37 -20.88
N ASN A 31 18.01 -7.32 -19.55
CA ASN A 31 16.90 -7.56 -18.61
C ASN A 31 17.15 -6.86 -17.26
N ILE A 32 16.10 -6.74 -16.44
CA ILE A 32 16.13 -6.05 -15.13
C ILE A 32 16.46 -6.99 -13.95
N GLY A 33 16.53 -8.30 -14.19
CA GLY A 33 16.67 -9.35 -13.15
C GLY A 33 17.88 -9.17 -12.21
N PRO A 34 19.08 -8.78 -12.71
CA PRO A 34 20.23 -8.52 -11.85
C PRO A 34 20.02 -7.36 -10.88
N LEU A 35 19.39 -6.26 -11.33
CA LEU A 35 19.06 -5.13 -10.48
C LEU A 35 18.07 -5.56 -9.41
N ARG A 36 17.00 -6.24 -9.82
CA ARG A 36 15.99 -6.79 -8.91
C ARG A 36 16.62 -7.66 -7.83
N SER A 37 17.46 -8.61 -8.23
CA SER A 37 18.12 -9.54 -7.32
C SER A 37 19.04 -8.82 -6.34
N TRP A 38 19.69 -7.75 -6.79
CA TRP A 38 20.50 -6.90 -5.92
C TRP A 38 19.61 -6.15 -4.91
N MET A 39 18.48 -5.57 -5.34
CA MET A 39 17.52 -4.89 -4.47
C MET A 39 16.95 -5.83 -3.40
N ASP A 40 16.52 -7.04 -3.80
CA ASP A 40 15.99 -8.07 -2.89
C ASP A 40 17.03 -8.44 -1.81
N ARG A 41 18.31 -8.60 -2.16
CA ARG A 41 19.36 -8.88 -1.17
C ARG A 41 19.67 -7.72 -0.24
N GLN A 42 19.63 -6.48 -0.74
CA GLN A 42 19.90 -5.31 0.08
C GLN A 42 18.75 -5.01 1.05
N TRP A 43 17.51 -5.18 0.61
CA TRP A 43 16.34 -4.90 1.44
C TRP A 43 15.99 -6.02 2.41
N HIS A 44 16.53 -7.22 2.25
CA HIS A 44 16.37 -8.32 3.22
C HIS A 44 17.71 -8.67 3.89
N ALA A 45 18.51 -7.65 4.21
CA ALA A 45 19.76 -7.85 4.92
C ALA A 45 19.50 -8.44 6.33
N PRO A 46 20.35 -9.34 6.84
CA PRO A 46 20.09 -10.09 8.09
C PRO A 46 19.94 -9.24 9.36
N ASP A 47 20.42 -8.00 9.33
CA ASP A 47 20.35 -7.03 10.41
C ASP A 47 19.01 -6.28 10.46
N MET A 48 18.17 -6.39 9.42
CA MET A 48 16.82 -5.86 9.41
C MET A 48 15.82 -6.91 9.90
N SER A 49 15.14 -6.62 11.01
CA SER A 49 14.12 -7.50 11.57
C SER A 49 12.76 -6.82 11.63
N VAL A 50 11.76 -7.44 10.99
CA VAL A 50 10.37 -6.98 11.10
C VAL A 50 9.83 -7.11 12.53
N ALA A 51 10.42 -8.00 13.34
CA ALA A 51 10.00 -8.24 14.72
C ALA A 51 10.18 -6.99 15.62
N SER A 52 11.10 -6.09 15.28
CA SER A 52 11.28 -4.83 15.99
C SER A 52 10.45 -3.68 15.42
N SER A 53 9.67 -3.91 14.35
CA SER A 53 8.92 -2.84 13.69
C SER A 53 7.51 -2.70 14.27
N ARG A 54 7.34 -1.66 15.10
CA ARG A 54 6.06 -1.36 15.75
C ARG A 54 4.91 -1.14 14.77
N VAL A 55 5.16 -0.46 13.65
CA VAL A 55 4.12 -0.22 12.64
C VAL A 55 3.62 -1.53 12.00
N HIS A 56 4.53 -2.48 11.71
CA HIS A 56 4.15 -3.76 11.14
C HIS A 56 3.37 -4.62 12.15
N GLU A 57 3.77 -4.60 13.43
CA GLU A 57 2.98 -5.23 14.50
C GLU A 57 1.55 -4.66 14.54
N LEU A 58 1.40 -3.33 14.48
CA LEU A 58 0.09 -2.68 14.51
C LEU A 58 -0.75 -3.02 13.27
N ILE A 59 -0.15 -3.08 12.08
CA ILE A 59 -0.86 -3.53 10.86
C ILE A 59 -1.42 -4.94 11.04
N VAL A 60 -0.63 -5.86 11.59
CA VAL A 60 -1.06 -7.25 11.81
C VAL A 60 -2.17 -7.32 12.88
N ARG A 61 -2.08 -6.48 13.91
CA ARG A 61 -3.08 -6.41 14.99
C ARG A 61 -4.40 -5.77 14.56
N GLY A 62 -4.36 -4.77 13.68
CA GLY A 62 -5.53 -4.03 13.18
C GLY A 62 -6.48 -4.83 12.28
N ASN A 63 -6.22 -6.13 12.05
CA ASN A 63 -7.14 -7.05 11.37
C ASN A 63 -7.70 -6.54 10.02
N PHE A 64 -6.91 -5.73 9.30
CA PHE A 64 -7.28 -5.22 7.99
C PHE A 64 -7.56 -6.39 7.04
N LYS A 65 -8.75 -6.41 6.43
CA LYS A 65 -9.15 -7.51 5.54
C LYS A 65 -8.42 -7.53 4.21
N ILE A 66 -8.03 -6.35 3.72
CA ILE A 66 -7.34 -6.19 2.45
C ILE A 66 -6.29 -5.09 2.63
N ILE A 67 -5.04 -5.43 2.37
CA ILE A 67 -3.89 -4.53 2.40
C ILE A 67 -3.37 -4.46 0.96
N TYR A 68 -3.31 -3.26 0.41
CA TYR A 68 -2.71 -3.00 -0.89
C TYR A 68 -1.35 -2.33 -0.69
N THR A 69 -0.33 -2.80 -1.42
CA THR A 69 1.01 -2.22 -1.35
C THR A 69 1.66 -2.13 -2.73
N THR A 70 2.46 -1.09 -2.93
CA THR A 70 3.37 -0.92 -4.07
C THR A 70 4.81 -1.32 -3.72
N ASN A 71 5.06 -1.68 -2.45
CA ASN A 71 6.35 -2.16 -2.00
C ASN A 71 6.63 -3.57 -2.54
N TYR A 72 7.89 -3.81 -2.91
CA TYR A 72 8.35 -5.10 -3.44
C TYR A 72 8.83 -6.04 -2.34
N ASP A 73 9.28 -5.49 -1.21
CA ASP A 73 9.78 -6.26 -0.07
C ASP A 73 8.74 -7.21 0.52
N ARG A 74 9.20 -8.14 1.37
CA ARG A 74 8.37 -9.14 2.05
C ARG A 74 8.04 -8.75 3.49
N TRP A 75 8.14 -7.47 3.86
CA TRP A 75 8.03 -7.08 5.27
C TRP A 75 6.63 -7.29 5.83
N LEU A 76 5.58 -7.05 5.04
CA LEU A 76 4.22 -7.33 5.47
C LEU A 76 4.02 -8.84 5.69
N GLU A 77 4.42 -9.66 4.73
CA GLU A 77 4.34 -11.12 4.78
C GLU A 77 5.09 -11.66 6.00
N ASN A 78 6.34 -11.25 6.19
CA ASN A 78 7.17 -11.65 7.32
C ASN A 78 6.55 -11.22 8.66
N ALA A 79 5.89 -10.05 8.73
CA ALA A 79 5.20 -9.61 9.93
C ALA A 79 4.01 -10.54 10.28
N PHE A 80 3.19 -10.87 9.29
CA PHE A 80 2.07 -11.80 9.47
C PHE A 80 2.56 -13.19 9.90
N GLU A 81 3.61 -13.72 9.27
CA GLU A 81 4.23 -14.99 9.64
C GLU A 81 4.79 -14.97 11.07
N HIS A 82 5.54 -13.92 11.42
CA HIS A 82 6.13 -13.74 12.75
C HIS A 82 5.06 -13.74 13.85
N HIS A 83 3.96 -13.03 13.63
CA HIS A 83 2.82 -12.97 14.56
C HIS A 83 1.84 -14.13 14.41
N ARG A 84 2.14 -15.13 13.55
CA ARG A 84 1.31 -16.32 13.31
C ARG A 84 -0.12 -16.00 12.89
N ARG A 85 -0.27 -15.00 12.01
CA ARG A 85 -1.55 -14.56 11.45
C ARG A 85 -1.65 -15.00 10.00
N GLU A 86 -2.77 -15.63 9.66
CA GLU A 86 -2.99 -16.13 8.31
C GLU A 86 -3.21 -14.98 7.33
N PHE A 87 -2.60 -15.08 6.14
CA PHE A 87 -2.78 -14.13 5.06
C PHE A 87 -2.76 -14.85 3.70
N ILE A 88 -3.26 -14.17 2.67
CA ILE A 88 -3.18 -14.60 1.28
C ILE A 88 -2.42 -13.52 0.50
N LYS A 89 -1.23 -13.87 0.01
CA LYS A 89 -0.47 -13.05 -0.94
C LYS A 89 -1.14 -13.09 -2.30
N VAL A 90 -1.40 -11.92 -2.89
CA VAL A 90 -2.03 -11.77 -4.20
C VAL A 90 -1.11 -10.91 -5.08
N VAL A 91 -0.46 -11.55 -6.05
CA VAL A 91 0.45 -10.91 -7.00
C VAL A 91 -0.03 -11.07 -8.45
N SER A 92 -0.93 -12.03 -8.69
CA SER A 92 -1.42 -12.38 -10.00
C SER A 92 -2.91 -12.72 -10.00
N VAL A 93 -3.49 -12.88 -11.19
CA VAL A 93 -4.88 -13.34 -11.36
C VAL A 93 -5.09 -14.73 -10.79
N ALA A 94 -4.09 -15.61 -10.88
CA ALA A 94 -4.20 -16.97 -10.36
C ALA A 94 -4.42 -16.97 -8.84
N ASP A 95 -3.84 -16.00 -8.13
CA ASP A 95 -4.01 -15.85 -6.69
C ASP A 95 -5.42 -15.37 -6.31
N LEU A 96 -6.10 -14.64 -7.20
CA LEU A 96 -7.48 -14.19 -6.96
C LEU A 96 -8.43 -15.35 -6.75
N ALA A 97 -8.21 -16.47 -7.44
CA ALA A 97 -9.02 -17.69 -7.29
C ALA A 97 -8.87 -18.35 -5.90
N ARG A 98 -7.79 -18.03 -5.18
CA ARG A 98 -7.49 -18.60 -3.85
C ARG A 98 -7.98 -17.73 -2.70
N ILE A 99 -8.54 -16.55 -2.98
CA ILE A 99 -9.00 -15.60 -1.97
C ILE A 99 -10.09 -16.21 -1.08
N ARG A 100 -9.87 -16.11 0.23
CA ARG A 100 -10.87 -16.41 1.26
C ARG A 100 -11.32 -15.10 1.91
N ARG A 101 -12.61 -15.01 2.25
CA ARG A 101 -13.22 -13.74 2.73
C ARG A 101 -12.82 -13.39 4.16
N ASP A 102 -12.51 -14.40 4.96
CA ASP A 102 -12.19 -14.32 6.38
C ASP A 102 -10.69 -14.11 6.65
N VAL A 103 -9.85 -14.36 5.65
CA VAL A 103 -8.39 -14.23 5.72
C VAL A 103 -7.94 -12.90 5.11
N THR A 104 -6.97 -12.24 5.75
CA THR A 104 -6.39 -10.99 5.24
C THR A 104 -5.72 -11.22 3.88
N GLN A 105 -6.02 -10.34 2.92
CA GLN A 105 -5.36 -10.32 1.61
C GLN A 105 -4.24 -9.29 1.61
N ILE A 106 -3.05 -9.67 1.16
CA ILE A 106 -1.94 -8.75 0.88
C ILE A 106 -1.76 -8.70 -0.63
N VAL A 107 -2.22 -7.61 -1.25
CA VAL A 107 -2.21 -7.42 -2.69
C VAL A 107 -1.04 -6.52 -3.09
N LYS A 108 -0.10 -7.06 -3.87
CA LYS A 108 1.11 -6.33 -4.29
C LYS A 108 0.95 -5.82 -5.73
N PHE A 109 0.85 -4.51 -5.90
CA PHE A 109 0.53 -3.88 -7.19
C PHE A 109 1.68 -3.86 -8.18
N HIS A 110 2.91 -3.80 -7.69
CA HIS A 110 4.10 -3.75 -8.53
C HIS A 110 4.75 -5.13 -8.69
N GLY A 111 3.94 -6.18 -8.51
CA GLY A 111 4.42 -7.55 -8.51
C GLY A 111 5.19 -7.91 -7.26
N ASP A 112 6.01 -8.93 -7.37
CA ASP A 112 6.85 -9.44 -6.30
C ASP A 112 8.21 -9.83 -6.86
N PHE A 113 9.23 -9.86 -6.01
CA PHE A 113 10.58 -10.25 -6.40
C PHE A 113 10.68 -11.68 -6.94
N GLU A 114 9.65 -12.49 -6.73
CA GLU A 114 9.58 -13.88 -7.20
C GLU A 114 9.12 -14.00 -8.67
N ASN A 115 8.61 -12.92 -9.29
CA ASN A 115 8.14 -12.94 -10.68
C ASN A 115 8.64 -11.72 -11.47
N ASP A 116 9.72 -11.92 -12.23
CA ASP A 116 10.43 -10.91 -13.02
C ASP A 116 9.52 -10.15 -14.01
N ASP A 117 8.54 -10.82 -14.62
CA ASP A 117 7.66 -10.20 -15.62
C ASP A 117 6.60 -9.28 -14.98
N SER A 118 6.34 -9.46 -13.69
CA SER A 118 5.36 -8.66 -12.94
C SER A 118 5.95 -7.38 -12.33
N ILE A 119 7.28 -7.25 -12.32
CA ILE A 119 7.93 -6.20 -11.57
C ILE A 119 7.93 -4.87 -12.31
N VAL A 120 7.47 -3.81 -11.62
CA VAL A 120 7.43 -2.45 -12.17
C VAL A 120 8.66 -1.69 -11.68
N LEU A 121 9.80 -1.74 -12.39
CA LEU A 121 11.05 -1.09 -11.92
C LEU A 121 11.64 -0.05 -12.86
N ASP A 122 11.33 -0.15 -14.14
CA ASP A 122 11.82 0.75 -15.17
C ASP A 122 10.72 1.69 -15.67
N GLU A 123 11.12 2.70 -16.43
CA GLU A 123 10.20 3.70 -16.96
C GLU A 123 9.11 3.08 -17.85
N THR A 124 9.46 2.11 -18.69
CA THR A 124 8.50 1.44 -19.58
C THR A 124 7.44 0.67 -18.80
N SER A 125 7.84 -0.11 -17.80
CA SER A 125 6.91 -0.85 -16.92
C SER A 125 6.07 0.09 -16.08
N TYR A 126 6.61 1.23 -15.64
CA TYR A 126 5.85 2.27 -14.94
C TYR A 126 4.77 2.89 -15.84
N PHE A 127 5.09 3.20 -17.10
CA PHE A 127 4.09 3.73 -18.04
C PHE A 127 2.98 2.71 -18.36
N ARG A 128 3.32 1.44 -18.58
CA ARG A 128 2.29 0.38 -18.75
C ARG A 128 1.37 0.27 -17.54
N ARG A 129 1.88 0.57 -16.34
CA ARG A 129 1.08 0.59 -15.11
C ARG A 129 0.05 1.73 -15.08
N LEU A 130 0.33 2.84 -15.76
CA LEU A 130 -0.56 4.01 -15.86
C LEU A 130 -1.82 3.78 -16.72
N ASP A 131 -1.92 2.64 -17.40
CA ASP A 131 -3.16 2.27 -18.11
C ASP A 131 -4.30 1.98 -17.11
N PHE A 132 -3.97 1.47 -15.91
CA PHE A 132 -4.93 1.00 -14.90
C PHE A 132 -5.93 -0.05 -15.44
N GLU A 133 -5.48 -0.92 -16.35
CA GLU A 133 -6.32 -1.96 -16.94
C GLU A 133 -5.93 -3.37 -16.50
N SER A 134 -4.94 -3.49 -15.60
CA SER A 134 -4.57 -4.80 -15.08
C SER A 134 -5.73 -5.41 -14.27
N PRO A 135 -5.80 -6.75 -14.17
CA PRO A 135 -6.78 -7.41 -13.30
C PRO A 135 -6.73 -6.94 -11.84
N LEU A 136 -5.54 -6.60 -11.32
CA LEU A 136 -5.40 -6.03 -9.98
C LEU A 136 -5.97 -4.61 -9.90
N ASP A 137 -5.90 -3.81 -10.96
CA ASP A 137 -6.56 -2.50 -11.03
C ASP A 137 -8.09 -2.61 -11.01
N ILE A 138 -8.63 -3.62 -11.72
CA ILE A 138 -10.06 -3.89 -11.70
C ILE A 138 -10.49 -4.25 -10.27
N LYS A 139 -9.74 -5.14 -9.59
CA LYS A 139 -9.99 -5.48 -8.19
C LYS A 139 -9.90 -4.25 -7.28
N LEU A 140 -8.87 -3.42 -7.43
CA LEU A 140 -8.70 -2.20 -6.63
C LEU A 140 -9.94 -1.31 -6.76
N ARG A 141 -10.33 -1.00 -8.00
CA ARG A 141 -11.49 -0.17 -8.26
C ARG A 141 -12.74 -0.74 -7.61
N ALA A 142 -13.00 -2.04 -7.77
CA ALA A 142 -14.14 -2.69 -7.14
C ALA A 142 -14.10 -2.58 -5.60
N ASP A 143 -12.92 -2.76 -4.99
CA ASP A 143 -12.77 -2.68 -3.54
C ASP A 143 -12.92 -1.26 -3.01
N VAL A 144 -12.32 -0.26 -3.66
CA VAL A 144 -12.40 1.15 -3.22
C VAL A 144 -13.80 1.74 -3.43
N LEU A 145 -14.55 1.30 -4.45
CA LEU A 145 -15.94 1.72 -4.63
C LEU A 145 -16.85 1.22 -3.49
N GLY A 146 -16.53 0.08 -2.88
CA GLY A 146 -17.38 -0.53 -1.85
C GLY A 146 -16.93 -0.31 -0.41
N ARG A 147 -15.76 0.31 -0.18
CA ARG A 147 -15.11 0.35 1.14
C ARG A 147 -14.43 1.69 1.40
N SER A 148 -14.34 2.03 2.69
CA SER A 148 -13.39 3.05 3.13
C SER A 148 -11.96 2.54 3.00
N VAL A 149 -11.07 3.42 2.55
CA VAL A 149 -9.66 3.10 2.31
C VAL A 149 -8.81 4.06 3.11
N LEU A 150 -7.72 3.56 3.69
CA LEU A 150 -6.70 4.35 4.38
C LEU A 150 -5.38 4.24 3.62
N PHE A 151 -4.85 5.37 3.16
CA PHE A 151 -3.58 5.48 2.46
C PHE A 151 -2.47 5.90 3.44
N ILE A 152 -1.36 5.16 3.46
CA ILE A 152 -0.20 5.37 4.33
C ILE A 152 1.07 5.29 3.48
N GLY A 153 2.05 6.16 3.76
CA GLY A 153 3.37 6.10 3.11
C GLY A 153 3.42 6.71 1.71
N TYR A 154 2.42 7.53 1.35
CA TYR A 154 2.33 8.16 0.03
C TYR A 154 2.59 9.67 0.09
N SER A 155 3.23 10.16 -0.97
CA SER A 155 3.40 11.58 -1.24
C SER A 155 2.48 12.02 -2.37
N LEU A 156 1.93 13.24 -2.31
CA LEU A 156 1.25 13.85 -3.47
C LEU A 156 2.17 14.14 -4.66
N ALA A 157 3.49 13.91 -4.52
CA ALA A 157 4.39 13.89 -5.66
C ALA A 157 4.20 12.64 -6.54
N ASP A 158 3.61 11.55 -6.02
CA ASP A 158 3.37 10.34 -6.80
C ASP A 158 2.18 10.52 -7.76
N ILE A 159 2.49 10.58 -9.05
CA ILE A 159 1.49 10.75 -10.10
C ILE A 159 0.55 9.54 -10.23
N ASN A 160 1.02 8.32 -9.94
CA ASN A 160 0.18 7.11 -10.04
C ASN A 160 -1.00 7.19 -9.08
N ILE A 161 -0.72 7.54 -7.84
CA ILE A 161 -1.72 7.60 -6.78
C ILE A 161 -2.68 8.76 -7.01
N ARG A 162 -2.18 9.92 -7.40
CA ARG A 162 -3.03 11.06 -7.79
C ARG A 162 -3.96 10.73 -8.95
N TYR A 163 -3.42 10.06 -9.96
CA TYR A 163 -4.20 9.68 -11.13
C TYR A 163 -5.22 8.59 -10.81
N LEU A 164 -4.88 7.63 -9.93
CA LEU A 164 -5.82 6.67 -9.35
C LEU A 164 -6.97 7.37 -8.62
N PHE A 165 -6.67 8.31 -7.71
CA PHE A 165 -7.66 9.08 -6.97
C PHE A 165 -8.59 9.86 -7.88
N TYR A 166 -8.01 10.54 -8.87
CA TYR A 166 -8.77 11.23 -9.90
C TYR A 166 -9.70 10.28 -10.69
N LYS A 167 -9.20 9.11 -11.14
CA LYS A 167 -10.00 8.10 -11.85
C LYS A 167 -11.15 7.59 -10.98
N LEU A 168 -10.88 7.28 -9.71
CA LEU A 168 -11.89 6.79 -8.75
C LEU A 168 -12.97 7.83 -8.49
N ALA A 169 -12.58 9.07 -8.19
CA ALA A 169 -13.51 10.18 -7.98
C ALA A 169 -14.38 10.37 -9.23
N ARG A 170 -13.78 10.41 -10.43
CA ARG A 170 -14.55 10.53 -11.68
C ARG A 170 -15.52 9.38 -11.90
N LEU A 171 -15.09 8.14 -11.67
CA LEU A 171 -15.94 6.97 -11.81
C LEU A 171 -17.15 7.04 -10.89
N TRP A 172 -16.97 7.47 -9.64
CA TRP A 172 -18.07 7.67 -8.69
C TRP A 172 -19.05 8.75 -9.17
N HIS A 173 -18.55 9.95 -9.47
CA HIS A 173 -19.37 11.09 -9.87
C HIS A 173 -20.18 10.81 -11.14
N THR A 174 -19.62 10.06 -12.08
CA THR A 174 -20.31 9.71 -13.33
C THR A 174 -21.32 8.57 -13.17
N SER A 175 -21.03 7.59 -12.31
CA SER A 175 -21.85 6.37 -12.20
C SER A 175 -22.96 6.47 -11.16
N VAL A 176 -22.79 7.29 -10.11
CA VAL A 176 -23.74 7.39 -8.99
C VAL A 176 -23.99 8.85 -8.57
N PRO A 177 -24.65 9.66 -9.42
CA PRO A 177 -24.89 11.07 -9.10
C PRO A 177 -25.73 11.24 -7.83
N GLY A 178 -25.29 12.12 -6.92
CA GLY A 178 -26.03 12.46 -5.70
C GLY A 178 -25.93 11.47 -4.54
N VAL A 179 -25.22 10.34 -4.70
CA VAL A 179 -24.93 9.42 -3.60
C VAL A 179 -23.53 9.71 -3.04
N PRO A 180 -23.38 9.90 -1.72
CA PRO A 180 -22.07 10.12 -1.12
C PRO A 180 -21.11 8.95 -1.36
N GLN A 181 -19.89 9.27 -1.79
CA GLN A 181 -18.81 8.30 -1.88
C GLN A 181 -18.40 7.81 -0.48
N PRO A 182 -18.11 6.51 -0.28
CA PRO A 182 -17.46 6.05 0.94
C PRO A 182 -16.21 6.89 1.23
N PRO A 183 -16.03 7.35 2.48
CA PRO A 183 -14.91 8.23 2.78
C PRO A 183 -13.60 7.45 2.62
N SER A 184 -12.66 8.08 1.92
CA SER A 184 -11.27 7.64 1.83
C SER A 184 -10.41 8.55 2.67
N TYR A 185 -9.38 7.99 3.30
CA TYR A 185 -8.51 8.68 4.23
C TYR A 185 -7.07 8.56 3.79
N ILE A 186 -6.28 9.60 4.01
CA ILE A 186 -4.82 9.55 3.80
C ILE A 186 -4.12 10.11 5.04
N PHE A 187 -3.18 9.34 5.57
CA PHE A 187 -2.33 9.82 6.65
C PHE A 187 -1.20 10.68 6.09
N LEU A 188 -1.13 11.93 6.55
CA LEU A 188 -0.05 12.86 6.25
C LEU A 188 0.71 13.16 7.54
N PRO A 189 1.99 12.79 7.66
CA PRO A 189 2.76 13.00 8.88
C PRO A 189 2.86 14.48 9.29
N VAL A 190 2.93 15.36 8.29
CA VAL A 190 2.96 16.80 8.47
C VAL A 190 1.72 17.42 7.85
N ARG A 191 1.08 18.32 8.60
CA ARG A 191 -0.10 19.04 8.13
C ARG A 191 0.25 19.88 6.91
N ASN A 192 -0.49 19.70 5.81
CA ASN A 192 -0.27 20.44 4.58
C ASN A 192 -1.61 20.91 3.97
N PRO A 193 -2.03 22.17 4.21
CA PRO A 193 -3.36 22.65 3.81
C PRO A 193 -3.59 22.61 2.29
N VAL A 194 -2.53 22.77 1.49
CA VAL A 194 -2.61 22.67 0.02
C VAL A 194 -2.92 21.24 -0.39
N GLN A 195 -2.18 20.27 0.15
CA GLN A 195 -2.44 18.84 -0.11
C GLN A 195 -3.83 18.43 0.37
N GLN A 196 -4.24 18.88 1.56
CA GLN A 196 -5.57 18.62 2.12
C GLN A 196 -6.68 19.10 1.18
N ALA A 197 -6.59 20.34 0.66
CA ALA A 197 -7.57 20.89 -0.26
C ALA A 197 -7.62 20.13 -1.59
N VAL A 198 -6.46 19.79 -2.15
CA VAL A 198 -6.35 19.03 -3.42
C VAL A 198 -6.87 17.60 -3.30
N LEU A 199 -6.76 16.97 -2.12
CA LEU A 199 -7.30 15.64 -1.87
C LEU A 199 -8.82 15.67 -1.60
N ALA A 200 -9.30 16.70 -0.91
CA ALA A 200 -10.70 16.86 -0.56
C ALA A 200 -11.62 16.93 -1.80
N GLN A 201 -11.18 17.55 -2.90
CA GLN A 201 -11.94 17.55 -4.17
C GLN A 201 -12.16 16.14 -4.77
N TRP A 202 -11.38 15.15 -4.37
CA TRP A 202 -11.52 13.75 -4.80
C TRP A 202 -12.19 12.87 -3.74
N GLY A 203 -12.78 13.48 -2.71
CA GLY A 203 -13.42 12.76 -1.61
C GLY A 203 -12.45 12.11 -0.63
N ILE A 204 -11.18 12.55 -0.61
CA ILE A 204 -10.15 12.01 0.26
C ILE A 204 -9.87 12.97 1.41
N GLN A 205 -10.06 12.47 2.63
CA GLN A 205 -9.84 13.20 3.86
C GLN A 205 -8.42 12.95 4.36
N ALA A 206 -7.65 14.01 4.48
CA ALA A 206 -6.32 13.94 5.06
C ALA A 206 -6.40 13.97 6.59
N ILE A 207 -5.74 13.00 7.22
CA ILE A 207 -5.57 12.92 8.68
C ILE A 207 -4.11 13.26 8.97
N SER A 208 -3.90 14.19 9.89
CA SER A 208 -2.59 14.59 10.37
C SER A 208 -2.61 14.66 11.89
N PRO A 209 -1.51 14.33 12.57
CA PRO A 209 -1.42 14.50 14.03
C PRO A 209 -1.55 15.98 14.40
N ASP A 210 -2.13 16.25 15.58
CA ASP A 210 -2.35 17.61 16.11
C ASP A 210 -1.08 18.24 16.75
N GLY A 211 0.10 17.68 16.53
CA GLY A 211 1.35 18.11 17.17
C GLY A 211 2.53 18.26 16.21
N ASP A 212 3.59 18.92 16.70
CA ASP A 212 4.87 19.15 16.01
C ASP A 212 5.77 17.90 16.11
N GLU A 213 5.24 16.70 15.85
CA GLU A 213 6.06 15.49 15.78
C GLU A 213 6.87 15.53 14.47
N ASP A 214 8.13 15.98 14.58
CA ASP A 214 9.02 16.13 13.43
C ASP A 214 9.47 14.78 12.84
N ASP A 215 9.28 13.66 13.55
CA ASP A 215 9.57 12.31 13.03
C ASP A 215 8.31 11.68 12.39
N PRO A 216 8.29 11.52 11.05
CA PRO A 216 7.18 10.88 10.35
C PRO A 216 6.90 9.44 10.79
N SER A 217 7.93 8.72 11.25
CA SER A 217 7.81 7.33 11.68
C SER A 217 7.09 7.23 13.03
N ALA A 218 7.49 8.06 13.99
CA ALA A 218 6.81 8.17 15.28
C ALA A 218 5.35 8.63 15.11
N ALA A 219 5.11 9.64 14.28
CA ALA A 219 3.77 10.12 13.96
C ALA A 219 2.86 9.01 13.39
N LEU A 220 3.38 8.18 12.49
CA LEU A 220 2.65 7.06 11.92
C LEU A 220 2.33 5.99 12.98
N VAL A 221 3.28 5.68 13.86
CA VAL A 221 3.05 4.73 14.96
C VAL A 221 1.93 5.23 15.87
N ALA A 222 1.99 6.48 16.31
CA ALA A 222 0.97 7.06 17.19
C ALA A 222 -0.43 7.02 16.55
N PHE A 223 -0.54 7.39 15.28
CA PHE A 223 -1.79 7.29 14.53
C PHE A 223 -2.31 5.84 14.44
N MET A 224 -1.43 4.89 14.09
CA MET A 224 -1.82 3.48 14.00
C MET A 224 -2.23 2.90 15.36
N GLU A 225 -1.62 3.35 16.46
CA GLU A 225 -2.03 2.95 17.81
C GLU A 225 -3.43 3.46 18.17
N GLU A 226 -3.81 4.66 17.72
CA GLU A 226 -5.16 5.17 17.90
C GLU A 226 -6.18 4.36 17.08
N VAL A 227 -5.87 4.12 15.79
CA VAL A 227 -6.74 3.34 14.88
C VAL A 227 -6.96 1.92 15.41
N VAL A 228 -5.89 1.23 15.80
CA VAL A 228 -5.96 -0.16 16.28
C VAL A 228 -6.45 -0.24 17.72
N GLY A 229 -6.09 0.72 18.56
CA GLY A 229 -6.50 0.79 19.97
C GLY A 229 -8.00 1.07 20.14
N ALA A 230 -8.61 1.80 19.19
CA ALA A 230 -10.05 2.00 19.15
C ALA A 230 -10.83 0.69 18.88
N GLU A 231 -10.29 -0.22 18.06
CA GLU A 231 -10.92 -1.53 17.78
C GLU A 231 -10.94 -2.45 19.01
N VAL A 232 -9.89 -2.43 19.84
CA VAL A 232 -9.82 -3.25 21.07
C VAL A 232 -10.84 -2.80 22.13
N ARG A 233 -11.30 -1.55 22.07
CA ARG A 233 -12.27 -0.98 23.02
C ARG A 233 -13.74 -1.17 22.62
N ALA A 234 -14.04 -1.63 21.40
CA ALA A 234 -15.41 -1.97 21.02
C ALA A 234 -15.76 -3.37 21.59
N PRO A 235 -16.60 -3.50 22.63
CA PRO A 235 -16.99 -4.81 23.12
C PRO A 235 -17.92 -5.47 22.09
N ASP A 236 -17.81 -6.79 21.98
CA ASP A 236 -18.74 -7.69 21.31
C ASP A 236 -20.19 -7.47 21.80
N ALA A 237 -20.88 -6.46 21.28
CA ALA A 237 -22.27 -6.16 21.59
C ALA A 237 -23.25 -7.07 20.82
N ARG A 238 -22.78 -8.22 20.34
CA ARG A 238 -23.60 -9.21 19.61
C ARG A 238 -23.34 -10.64 20.08
N ASN A 239 -23.34 -10.87 21.39
CA ASN A 239 -23.60 -12.20 21.94
C ASN A 239 -24.00 -12.11 23.42
N GLY A 240 -25.27 -11.79 23.70
CA GLY A 240 -25.73 -11.71 25.08
C GLY A 240 -27.21 -11.49 25.35
N ALA A 241 -28.09 -11.47 24.34
CA ALA A 241 -29.52 -11.26 24.56
C ALA A 241 -30.39 -12.26 23.80
N SER A 242 -30.30 -13.53 24.18
CA SER A 242 -31.44 -14.45 24.06
C SER A 242 -31.23 -15.68 24.92
N ARG A 243 -31.68 -15.64 26.18
CA ARG A 243 -32.15 -16.84 26.89
C ARG A 243 -33.03 -16.46 28.09
N ARG A 244 -34.33 -16.68 27.88
CA ARG A 244 -35.32 -17.15 28.86
C ARG A 244 -35.68 -16.22 30.04
N LYS A 245 -36.72 -15.41 29.83
CA LYS A 245 -37.82 -15.31 30.79
C LYS A 245 -39.01 -16.06 30.20
N ASN A 246 -39.35 -17.20 30.81
CA ASN A 246 -40.70 -17.75 30.91
C ASN A 246 -40.61 -19.08 31.65
N ARG A 247 -41.02 -19.06 32.93
CA ARG A 247 -41.78 -20.13 33.57
C ARG A 247 -42.47 -19.53 34.78
N SER A 248 -43.78 -19.39 34.62
CA SER A 248 -44.80 -19.52 35.65
C SER A 248 -44.67 -20.85 36.40
#